data_AF-A0A6P2D1M9-F1
#
_entry.id   AF-A0A6P2D1M9-F1
#
_cell.length_a   1.000
_cell.length_b   1.000
_cell.length_c   1.000
_cell.angle_alpha   90.00
_cell.angle_beta   90.00
_cell.angle_gamma   90.00
#
_symmetry.space_group_name_H-M   'P 1'
#
loop_
_entity.id
_entity.type
_entity.pdbx_description
1 polymer ?
#
loop_
_entity_poly.entity_id
_entity_poly.type
_entity_poly.pdbx_seq_one_letter_code
_entity_poly.pdbx_strand_id
1 'polypeptide(L)'
;MKPAPTPPIPLGTHALAFWGKHYRRLKRAGVLTRADAESFALLCVVWGKIQELAAIPAMEADFRTPIQLDRLLKQYHAYAKQFGLLPRERRQSGMEITPPEKKDEFDL
;
A
#
# COMPACT_ATOMS: atom_id res chain seq x y z
N MET A 1 7.33 12.91 -15.02
CA MET A 1 7.26 12.89 -13.53
C MET A 1 8.53 12.25 -12.98
N LYS A 2 9.14 12.80 -11.91
CA LYS A 2 10.34 12.17 -11.31
C LYS A 2 10.00 10.80 -10.69
N PRO A 3 10.85 9.77 -10.87
CA PRO A 3 10.63 8.46 -10.26
C PRO A 3 10.65 8.54 -8.73
N ALA A 4 9.96 7.61 -8.06
CA ALA A 4 10.11 7.45 -6.61
C ALA A 4 11.58 7.12 -6.29
N PRO A 5 12.11 7.58 -5.14
CA PRO A 5 13.47 7.24 -4.76
C PRO A 5 13.61 5.74 -4.56
N THR A 6 14.85 5.26 -4.68
CA THR A 6 15.19 3.88 -4.38
C THR A 6 14.78 3.53 -2.95
N PRO A 7 14.05 2.42 -2.73
CA PRO A 7 13.70 1.99 -1.37
C PRO A 7 14.95 1.65 -0.55
N PRO A 8 14.90 1.82 0.79
CA PRO A 8 16.04 1.55 1.67
C PRO A 8 16.38 0.05 1.78
N ILE A 9 15.45 -0.83 1.41
CA ILE A 9 15.65 -2.28 1.34
C ILE A 9 15.29 -2.78 -0.06
N PRO A 10 15.90 -3.89 -0.53
CA PRO A 10 15.52 -4.52 -1.79
C PRO A 10 14.04 -4.94 -1.76
N LEU A 11 13.27 -4.50 -2.75
CA LEU A 11 11.85 -4.83 -2.88
C LEU A 11 11.62 -5.70 -4.11
N GLY A 12 10.81 -6.77 -3.97
CA GLY A 12 10.32 -7.55 -5.10
C GLY A 12 9.32 -6.76 -5.95
N THR A 13 8.91 -7.32 -7.10
CA THR A 13 8.11 -6.62 -8.13
C THR A 13 6.84 -5.96 -7.59
N HIS A 14 6.01 -6.70 -6.85
CA HIS A 14 4.75 -6.17 -6.30
C HIS A 14 4.99 -5.12 -5.20
N ALA A 15 6.00 -5.33 -4.36
CA ALA A 15 6.38 -4.39 -3.31
C ALA A 15 6.91 -3.07 -3.91
N LEU A 16 7.73 -3.15 -4.96
CA LEU A 16 8.28 -1.98 -5.66
C LEU A 16 7.18 -1.19 -6.38
N ALA A 17 6.21 -1.86 -7.00
CA ALA A 17 5.05 -1.22 -7.60
C ALA A 17 4.22 -0.47 -6.56
N PHE A 18 4.00 -1.08 -5.40
CA PHE A 18 3.29 -0.44 -4.28
C PHE A 18 4.05 0.79 -3.74
N TRP A 19 5.37 0.66 -3.54
CA TRP A 19 6.25 1.77 -3.17
C TRP A 19 6.13 2.94 -4.15
N GLY A 20 6.29 2.67 -5.45
CA GLY A 20 6.24 3.70 -6.49
C GLY A 20 4.90 4.44 -6.56
N LYS A 21 3.80 3.72 -6.31
CA LYS A 21 2.44 4.26 -6.29
C LYS A 21 2.18 5.16 -5.08
N HIS A 22 2.61 4.75 -3.90
CA HIS A 22 2.20 5.39 -2.65
C HIS A 22 3.23 6.37 -2.07
N TYR A 23 4.53 6.13 -2.25
CA TYR A 23 5.60 6.93 -1.64
C TYR A 23 5.43 8.44 -1.88
N ARG A 24 5.22 8.84 -3.14
CA ARG A 24 5.09 10.26 -3.51
C ARG A 24 3.86 10.90 -2.89
N ARG A 25 2.74 10.19 -2.84
CA ARG A 25 1.50 10.69 -2.24
C ARG A 25 1.67 10.89 -0.74
N LEU A 26 2.23 9.89 -0.04
CA LEU A 26 2.46 9.96 1.40
C LEU A 26 3.48 11.05 1.77
N LYS A 27 4.55 11.19 0.99
CA LYS A 27 5.54 12.25 1.19
C LYS A 27 4.96 13.66 0.98
N ARG A 28 4.13 13.84 -0.05
CA ARG A 28 3.44 15.12 -0.30
C ARG A 28 2.44 15.48 0.80
N ALA A 29 1.77 14.48 1.37
CA ALA A 29 0.85 14.65 2.49
C ALA A 29 1.57 14.87 3.84
N GLY A 30 2.91 14.84 3.88
CA GLY A 30 3.68 14.98 5.12
C GLY A 30 3.62 13.74 6.03
N VAL A 31 2.98 12.66 5.60
CA VAL A 31 2.81 11.42 6.37
C VAL A 31 4.07 10.56 6.37
N LEU A 32 4.83 10.59 5.27
CA LEU A 32 6.07 9.81 5.15
C LEU A 32 7.28 10.72 5.35
N THR A 33 7.89 10.64 6.53
CA THR A 33 9.16 11.30 6.83
C THR A 33 10.35 10.46 6.37
N ARG A 34 11.57 11.00 6.52
CA ARG A 34 12.80 10.22 6.24
C ARG A 34 12.97 9.05 7.22
N ALA A 35 12.58 9.23 8.48
CA ALA A 35 12.68 8.19 9.50
C ALA A 35 11.71 7.02 9.23
N ASP A 36 10.55 7.31 8.65
CA ASP A 36 9.51 6.30 8.42
C ASP A 36 9.68 5.54 7.09
N ALA A 37 10.68 5.90 6.28
CA ALA A 37 10.91 5.31 4.97
C ALA A 37 11.19 3.80 5.04
N GLU A 38 11.90 3.35 6.09
CA GLU A 38 12.17 1.93 6.33
C GLU A 38 10.90 1.16 6.72
N SER A 39 10.14 1.70 7.67
CA SER A 39 8.84 1.16 8.09
C SER A 39 7.86 1.06 6.91
N PHE A 40 7.86 2.06 6.03
CA PHE A 40 7.03 2.03 4.82
C PHE A 40 7.53 0.99 3.81
N ALA A 41 8.84 0.80 3.69
CA ALA A 41 9.39 -0.25 2.83
C ALA A 41 9.02 -1.65 3.35
N LEU A 42 9.03 -1.87 4.67
CA LEU A 42 8.55 -3.11 5.27
C LEU A 42 7.05 -3.36 4.99
N LEU A 43 6.22 -2.32 5.06
CA LEU A 43 4.81 -2.42 4.63
C LEU A 43 4.71 -2.85 3.15
N CYS A 44 5.54 -2.29 2.28
CA CYS A 44 5.57 -2.69 0.87
C CYS A 44 5.94 -4.16 0.70
N VAL A 45 6.90 -4.68 1.49
CA VAL A 45 7.25 -6.12 1.49
C VAL A 45 6.06 -6.98 1.91
N VAL A 46 5.35 -6.60 2.98
CA VAL A 46 4.15 -7.33 3.43
C VAL A 46 3.10 -7.37 2.33
N TRP A 47 2.84 -6.23 1.67
CA TRP A 47 1.94 -6.17 0.53
C TRP A 47 2.38 -7.08 -0.63
N GLY A 48 3.67 -7.09 -0.96
CA GLY A 48 4.22 -7.97 -1.98
C GLY A 48 3.94 -9.45 -1.70
N LYS A 49 4.18 -9.90 -0.48
CA LYS A 49 3.88 -11.28 -0.05
C LYS A 49 2.40 -11.62 -0.11
N ILE A 50 1.52 -10.66 0.22
CA ILE A 50 0.07 -10.84 0.08
C ILE A 50 -0.29 -11.08 -1.39
N GLN A 51 0.25 -10.29 -2.32
CA GLN A 51 -0.03 -10.45 -3.75
C GLN A 51 0.47 -11.80 -4.28
N GLU A 52 1.66 -12.22 -3.86
CA GLU A 52 2.23 -13.52 -4.23
C GLU A 52 1.37 -14.68 -3.73
N LEU A 53 0.95 -14.67 -2.46
CA LEU A 53 0.11 -15.72 -1.88
C LEU A 53 -1.31 -15.72 -2.44
N ALA A 54 -1.89 -14.54 -2.68
CA ALA A 54 -3.23 -14.41 -3.26
C ALA A 54 -3.30 -14.89 -4.71
N ALA A 55 -2.16 -14.94 -5.42
CA ALA A 55 -2.08 -15.48 -6.77
C ALA A 55 -2.02 -17.02 -6.82
N ILE A 56 -1.78 -17.68 -5.69
CA ILE A 56 -1.74 -19.14 -5.62
C ILE A 56 -3.17 -19.68 -5.72
N PRO A 57 -3.48 -20.59 -6.66
CA PRO A 57 -4.79 -21.21 -6.74
C PRO A 57 -5.14 -21.95 -5.45
N ALA A 58 -6.38 -21.78 -4.97
CA ALA A 58 -6.86 -22.50 -3.80
C ALA A 58 -6.97 -24.01 -4.14
N MET A 59 -6.27 -24.84 -3.35
CA MET A 59 -6.38 -26.29 -3.41
C MET A 59 -7.09 -26.79 -2.15
N GLU A 60 -7.98 -27.78 -2.26
CA GLU A 60 -8.77 -28.28 -1.12
C GLU A 60 -7.91 -28.79 0.07
N ALA A 61 -6.69 -29.23 -0.20
CA ALA A 61 -5.75 -29.71 0.83
C ALA A 61 -4.87 -28.60 1.45
N ASP A 62 -4.92 -27.36 0.93
CA ASP A 62 -4.05 -26.27 1.39
C ASP A 62 -4.72 -25.40 2.46
N PHE A 63 -4.58 -25.83 3.71
CA PHE A 63 -5.03 -25.06 4.87
C PHE A 63 -4.01 -24.01 5.33
N ARG A 64 -2.77 -24.04 4.81
CA ARG A 64 -1.68 -23.19 5.31
C ARG A 64 -1.72 -21.82 4.67
N THR A 65 -1.96 -21.76 3.36
CA THR A 65 -1.99 -20.48 2.61
C THR A 65 -3.05 -19.52 3.15
N PRO A 66 -4.31 -19.93 3.42
CA PRO A 66 -5.30 -19.03 4.02
C PRO A 66 -4.89 -18.47 5.38
N ILE A 67 -4.26 -19.29 6.23
CA ILE A 67 -3.79 -18.86 7.57
C ILE A 67 -2.62 -17.87 7.44
N GLN A 68 -1.68 -18.13 6.52
CA GLN A 68 -0.59 -17.19 6.26
C GLN A 68 -1.09 -15.87 5.70
N LEU A 69 -2.05 -15.92 4.78
CA LEU A 69 -2.69 -14.75 4.20
C LEU A 69 -3.40 -13.91 5.27
N ASP A 70 -4.18 -14.53 6.16
CA ASP A 70 -4.82 -13.85 7.29
C ASP A 70 -3.80 -13.14 8.21
N ARG A 71 -2.70 -13.81 8.54
CA ARG A 71 -1.62 -13.21 9.35
C ARG A 71 -0.99 -12.00 8.66
N LEU A 72 -0.70 -12.12 7.37
CA LEU A 72 -0.13 -11.02 6.59
C LEU A 72 -1.11 -9.86 6.43
N LEU A 73 -2.40 -10.13 6.24
CA LEU A 73 -3.44 -9.10 6.19
C LEU A 73 -3.52 -8.34 7.52
N LYS A 74 -3.50 -9.05 8.66
CA LYS A 74 -3.46 -8.41 9.99
C LYS A 74 -2.22 -7.53 10.16
N GLN A 75 -1.05 -8.02 9.76
CA GLN A 75 0.19 -7.24 9.79
C GLN A 75 0.12 -6.02 8.86
N TYR A 76 -0.41 -6.19 7.66
CA TYR A 76 -0.65 -5.10 6.71
C TYR A 76 -1.56 -4.03 7.32
N HIS A 77 -2.69 -4.41 7.91
CA HIS A 77 -3.61 -3.47 8.55
C HIS A 77 -2.95 -2.67 9.67
N ALA A 78 -2.15 -3.32 10.52
CA ALA A 78 -1.44 -2.67 11.61
C ALA A 78 -0.48 -1.57 11.11
N TYR A 79 0.34 -1.89 10.11
CA TYR A 79 1.29 -0.92 9.53
C TYR A 79 0.61 0.11 8.63
N ALA A 80 -0.37 -0.29 7.82
CA ALA A 80 -1.11 0.60 6.92
C ALA A 80 -1.83 1.72 7.68
N LYS A 81 -2.24 1.47 8.93
CA LYS A 81 -2.82 2.49 9.81
C LYS A 81 -1.84 3.63 10.08
N GLN A 82 -0.56 3.34 10.35
CA GLN A 82 0.47 4.34 10.64
C GLN A 82 0.68 5.31 9.46
N PHE A 83 0.49 4.83 8.24
CA PHE A 83 0.63 5.63 7.02
C PHE A 83 -0.71 6.17 6.50
N GLY A 84 -1.79 6.06 7.26
CA GLY A 84 -3.13 6.50 6.87
C GLY A 84 -3.61 5.90 5.55
N LEU A 85 -3.22 4.66 5.24
CA LEU A 85 -3.56 4.02 3.96
C LEU A 85 -4.95 3.38 3.96
N LEU A 86 -5.58 3.19 5.13
CA LEU A 86 -6.92 2.63 5.24
C LEU A 86 -8.00 3.69 4.95
N PRO A 87 -9.15 3.34 4.35
CA PRO A 87 -10.18 4.32 3.97
C PRO A 87 -10.61 5.26 5.10
N ARG A 88 -10.84 4.71 6.30
CA ARG A 88 -11.20 5.48 7.49
C ARG A 88 -10.13 6.50 7.87
N GLU A 89 -8.87 6.09 7.83
CA GLU A 89 -7.73 6.94 8.18
C GLU A 89 -7.46 8.00 7.10
N ARG A 90 -7.64 7.66 5.81
CA ARG A 90 -7.52 8.62 4.69
C ARG A 90 -8.49 9.79 4.80
N ARG A 91 -9.73 9.54 5.25
CA ARG A 91 -10.73 10.58 5.51
C ARG A 91 -10.29 11.50 6.65
N GLN A 92 -9.77 10.92 7.73
CA GLN A 92 -9.33 11.68 8.90
C GLN A 92 -8.07 12.52 8.60
N SER A 93 -7.19 12.03 7.74
CA SER A 93 -5.94 12.70 7.39
C SER A 93 -6.03 13.61 6.15
N GLY A 94 -7.23 13.84 5.60
CA GLY A 94 -7.41 14.65 4.39
C GLY A 94 -6.71 14.09 3.14
N MET A 95 -6.42 12.79 3.10
CA MET A 95 -5.76 12.11 1.98
C MET A 95 -6.73 11.57 0.92
N GLU A 96 -8.06 11.70 1.12
CA GLU A 96 -9.06 11.62 0.05
C GLU A 96 -8.98 12.88 -0.82
N ILE A 97 -7.85 13.07 -1.49
CA ILE A 97 -7.77 13.96 -2.66
C ILE A 97 -7.99 13.04 -3.86
N THR A 98 -9.22 12.58 -4.03
CA THR A 98 -9.68 12.36 -5.40
C THR A 98 -9.78 13.78 -5.95
N PRO A 99 -8.93 14.22 -6.91
CA PRO A 99 -9.23 15.47 -7.59
C PRO A 99 -10.67 15.29 -8.09
N PRO A 100 -11.58 16.25 -7.83
CA PRO A 100 -12.93 16.14 -8.37
C PRO A 100 -12.77 15.80 -9.84
N GLU A 101 -13.43 14.73 -10.31
CA GLU A 101 -13.58 14.54 -11.74
C GLU A 101 -14.07 15.88 -12.25
N LYS A 102 -13.32 16.47 -13.19
CA LYS A 102 -13.79 17.67 -13.87
C LYS A 102 -15.14 17.25 -14.44
N LYS A 103 -16.22 17.71 -13.82
CA LYS A 103 -17.52 17.70 -14.47
C LYS A 103 -17.29 18.52 -15.72
N ASP A 104 -17.24 17.86 -16.87
CA ASP A 104 -17.41 18.57 -18.12
C ASP A 104 -18.74 19.31 -18.01
N GLU A 105 -18.79 20.51 -18.58
CA GLU A 105 -19.89 21.48 -18.45
C GLU A 105 -21.23 20.96 -19.02
N PHE A 106 -21.27 19.70 -19.43
CA PHE A 106 -22.41 18.97 -19.91
C PHE A 106 -22.44 17.61 -19.19
N ASP A 107 -23.29 17.46 -18.17
CA ASP A 107 -23.64 16.15 -17.56
C ASP A 107 -24.27 15.26 -18.65
N LEU A 108 -23.44 14.59 -19.47
CA LEU A 108 -23.80 13.55 -20.43
C LEU A 108 -22.90 12.32 -20.24
#